data_AF-A0A0F9DPF1-F1
#
_entry.id   AF-A0A0F9DPF1-F1
#
_cell.length_a   1.000
_cell.length_b   1.000
_cell.length_c   1.000
_cell.angle_alpha   90.00
_cell.angle_beta   90.00
_cell.angle_gamma   90.00
#
_symmetry.space_group_name_H-M   'P 1'
#
loop_
_entity.id
_entity.type
_entity.pdbx_description
1 polymer ?
#
loop_
_entity_poly.entity_id
_entity_poly.type
_entity_poly.pdbx_seq_one_letter_code
_entity_poly.pdbx_strand_id
1 'polypeptide(L)' 'MPKHPDIDKVMIIGSGPIVIGQACEFDYSGTQACKALRELGYKIVLVNSNPATIMTDPGTADVTYFEPLTLEDVL' A
#
# COMPACT_ATOMS: atom_id res chain seq x y z
N MET A 1 -12.24 -6.36 -13.54
CA MET A 1 -11.58 -5.87 -14.77
C MET A 1 -10.36 -6.73 -15.03
N PRO A 2 -9.97 -6.99 -16.29
CA PRO A 2 -8.77 -7.77 -16.58
C PRO A 2 -7.50 -7.03 -16.15
N LYS A 3 -6.45 -7.79 -15.80
CA LYS A 3 -5.10 -7.27 -15.52
C LYS A 3 -4.56 -6.52 -16.75
N HIS A 4 -3.86 -5.41 -16.55
CA HIS A 4 -3.16 -4.70 -17.62
C HIS A 4 -1.96 -5.55 -18.08
N PRO A 5 -1.79 -5.82 -19.39
CA PRO A 5 -0.80 -6.77 -19.87
C PRO A 5 0.65 -6.33 -19.60
N ASP A 6 0.91 -5.03 -19.62
CA ASP A 6 2.27 -4.48 -19.48
C ASP A 6 2.67 -4.14 -18.04
N ILE A 7 1.81 -4.41 -17.05
CA ILE A 7 2.07 -4.07 -15.65
C ILE A 7 2.09 -5.33 -14.81
N ASP A 8 3.24 -5.63 -14.21
CA ASP A 8 3.41 -6.79 -13.33
C ASP A 8 3.60 -6.42 -11.87
N LYS A 9 3.98 -5.18 -11.59
CA LYS A 9 4.26 -4.68 -10.25
C LYS A 9 3.63 -3.31 -10.06
N VAL A 10 3.00 -3.10 -8.91
CA VAL A 10 2.37 -1.84 -8.52
C VAL A 10 2.93 -1.40 -7.18
N MET A 11 3.23 -0.10 -7.06
CA MET A 11 3.53 0.54 -5.79
C MET A 11 2.25 1.17 -5.23
N ILE A 12 1.90 0.83 -3.99
CA ILE A 12 0.87 1.50 -3.21
C ILE A 12 1.55 2.46 -2.24
N ILE A 13 1.09 3.70 -2.23
CA ILE A 13 1.52 4.72 -1.27
C ILE A 13 0.43 4.84 -0.21
N GLY A 14 0.77 4.53 1.05
CA GLY A 14 -0.13 4.71 2.18
C GLY A 14 -0.36 6.18 2.52
N SER A 15 -1.16 6.44 3.55
CA SER A 15 -1.46 7.80 4.00
C SER A 15 -0.47 8.33 5.05
N GLY A 16 0.34 7.46 5.66
CA GLY A 16 1.20 7.83 6.78
C GLY A 16 0.45 7.84 8.12
N PRO A 17 0.92 8.58 9.13
CA PRO A 17 0.34 8.60 10.46
C PRO A 17 -1.09 9.16 10.46
N ILE A 18 -1.90 8.70 11.40
CA ILE A 18 -3.28 9.16 11.59
C ILE A 18 -3.29 10.61 12.06
N VAL A 19 -4.08 11.46 11.38
CA VAL A 19 -4.34 12.85 11.76
C VAL A 19 -5.82 13.19 11.62
N ILE A 20 -6.27 14.28 12.27
CA ILE A 20 -7.64 14.77 12.08
C ILE A 20 -7.84 15.12 10.59
N GLY A 21 -8.84 14.51 9.97
CA GLY A 21 -9.13 14.68 8.54
C GLY A 21 -8.44 13.67 7.62
N GLN A 22 -7.56 12.81 8.14
CA GLN A 22 -6.94 11.71 7.40
C GLN A 22 -6.62 10.55 8.35
N ALA A 23 -7.54 9.59 8.46
CA ALA A 23 -7.50 8.58 9.49
C ALA A 23 -7.57 7.13 8.94
N CYS A 24 -8.26 6.26 9.65
CA CYS A 24 -8.24 4.81 9.44
C CYS A 24 -8.91 4.37 8.13
N GLU A 25 -9.66 5.25 7.48
CA GLU A 25 -10.24 5.01 6.16
C GLU A 25 -9.18 4.61 5.12
N PHE A 26 -7.95 5.10 5.25
CA PHE A 26 -6.87 4.79 4.32
C PHE A 26 -6.18 3.44 4.60
N ASP A 27 -6.17 2.97 5.85
CA ASP A 27 -5.75 1.59 6.13
C ASP A 27 -6.78 0.61 5.55
N TYR A 28 -8.06 0.89 5.74
CA TYR A 28 -9.13 0.11 5.14
C TYR A 28 -9.04 0.09 3.61
N SER A 29 -8.95 1.24 2.96
CA SER A 29 -8.84 1.35 1.51
C SER A 29 -7.55 0.74 0.96
N GLY A 30 -6.42 0.97 1.62
CA GLY A 30 -5.12 0.42 1.25
C GLY A 30 -5.09 -1.10 1.34
N THR A 31 -5.66 -1.67 2.41
CA THR A 31 -5.81 -3.12 2.58
C THR A 31 -6.69 -3.73 1.48
N GLN A 32 -7.82 -3.08 1.14
CA GLN A 32 -8.68 -3.52 0.04
C GLN A 32 -7.97 -3.45 -1.32
N ALA A 33 -7.17 -2.40 -1.56
CA ALA A 33 -6.36 -2.28 -2.76
C ALA A 33 -5.32 -3.41 -2.88
N CYS A 34 -4.61 -3.73 -1.79
CA CYS A 34 -3.69 -4.87 -1.76
C CYS A 34 -4.40 -6.19 -2.10
N LYS A 35 -5.57 -6.44 -1.51
CA LYS A 35 -6.36 -7.64 -1.78
C LYS A 35 -6.78 -7.72 -3.26
N ALA A 36 -7.36 -6.65 -3.79
CA ALA A 36 -7.83 -6.61 -5.18
C ALA A 36 -6.70 -6.79 -6.19
N LEU A 37 -5.54 -6.14 -5.98
CA LEU A 37 -4.40 -6.28 -6.89
C LEU A 37 -3.77 -7.67 -6.81
N ARG A 38 -3.77 -8.29 -5.63
CA ARG A 38 -3.29 -9.67 -5.46
C ARG A 38 -4.16 -10.67 -6.19
N GLU A 39 -5.49 -10.53 -6.12
CA GLU A 39 -6.44 -11.37 -6.87
C GLU A 39 -6.24 -11.27 -8.39
N LEU A 40 -5.77 -10.12 -8.87
CA LEU A 40 -5.41 -9.90 -10.27
C LEU A 40 -3.99 -10.36 -10.63
N GLY A 41 -3.21 -10.87 -9.67
CA GLY A 41 -1.85 -11.39 -9.89
C GLY A 41 -0.78 -10.32 -10.09
N TYR A 42 -0.96 -9.12 -9.51
CA TYR A 42 0.11 -8.13 -9.43
C TYR A 42 1.05 -8.42 -8.26
N LYS A 43 2.33 -8.10 -8.43
CA LYS A 43 3.26 -7.93 -7.32
C LYS A 43 3.04 -6.55 -6.68
N ILE A 44 2.95 -6.50 -5.36
CA ILE A 44 2.59 -5.30 -4.62
C ILE A 44 3.80 -4.88 -3.79
N VAL A 45 4.26 -3.66 -4.03
CA VAL A 45 5.18 -2.94 -3.13
C VAL A 45 4.35 -1.91 -2.39
N LEU A 46 4.46 -1.86 -1.07
CA LEU A 46 3.76 -0.91 -0.23
C LEU A 46 4.77 -0.06 0.54
N VAL A 47 4.56 1.24 0.59
CA VAL A 47 5.21 2.13 1.56
C VAL A 47 4.18 2.80 2.45
N ASN A 48 4.37 2.72 3.76
CA ASN A 48 3.58 3.46 4.73
C ASN A 48 4.38 3.62 6.03
N SER A 49 4.55 4.86 6.49
CA SER A 49 5.29 5.14 7.72
C SER A 49 4.51 4.80 9.00
N ASN A 50 3.22 4.47 8.92
CA ASN A 50 2.40 4.15 10.07
C ASN A 50 2.44 2.64 10.40
N PRO A 51 3.05 2.23 11.53
CA PRO A 51 3.15 0.82 11.90
C PRO A 51 1.84 0.21 12.41
N ALA A 52 0.83 1.03 12.72
CA ALA A 52 -0.43 0.57 13.29
C ALA A 52 -1.51 0.39 12.20
N THR A 53 -1.17 -0.30 11.10
CA THR A 53 -2.09 -0.52 9.97
C THR A 53 -2.07 -1.97 9.49
N ILE A 54 -3.23 -2.52 9.14
CA ILE A 54 -3.35 -3.87 8.56
C ILE A 54 -2.69 -3.94 7.18
N MET A 55 -2.72 -2.85 6.41
CA MET A 55 -2.08 -2.82 5.10
C MET A 55 -0.58 -3.10 5.19
N THR A 56 0.07 -2.74 6.30
CA THR A 56 1.49 -3.00 6.54
C THR A 56 1.81 -4.36 7.17
N ASP A 57 0.80 -5.18 7.50
CA ASP A 57 1.05 -6.50 8.05
C ASP A 57 1.84 -7.39 7.07
N PRO A 58 2.72 -8.28 7.59
CA PRO A 58 3.38 -9.27 6.76
C PRO A 58 2.38 -10.09 5.95
N GLY A 59 2.58 -10.13 4.64
CA GLY A 59 1.73 -10.90 3.73
C GLY A 59 0.56 -10.11 3.13
N THR A 60 0.31 -8.85 3.51
CA THR A 60 -0.67 -7.99 2.81
C THR A 60 -0.10 -7.47 1.48
N ALA A 61 1.16 -7.06 1.45
CA ALA A 61 1.94 -6.78 0.23
C ALA A 61 3.06 -7.82 0.04
N ASP A 62 3.72 -7.84 -1.12
CA ASP A 62 4.92 -8.67 -1.35
C ASP A 62 6.16 -8.07 -0.69
N VAL A 63 6.25 -6.74 -0.70
CA VAL A 63 7.28 -5.96 0.00
C VAL A 63 6.61 -4.78 0.70
N THR A 64 6.92 -4.57 1.98
CA THR A 64 6.41 -3.45 2.78
C THR A 64 7.58 -2.63 3.31
N TYR A 65 7.54 -1.32 3.09
CA TYR A 65 8.50 -0.34 3.57
C TYR A 65 7.89 0.55 4.65
N PHE A 66 8.60 0.70 5.76
CA PHE A 66 8.28 1.64 6.84
C PHE A 66 9.17 2.86 6.74
N GLU A 67 9.01 3.61 5.65
CA GLU A 67 9.81 4.79 5.35
C GLU A 67 8.94 6.05 5.40
N PRO A 68 9.52 7.24 5.65
CA PRO A 68 8.79 8.49 5.55
C PRO A 68 8.21 8.69 4.15
N LEU A 69 7.00 9.28 4.07
CA LEU A 69 6.34 9.54 2.79
C LEU A 69 6.80 10.86 2.17
N THR A 70 8.10 10.96 1.89
CA THR A 70 8.71 12.11 1.20
C THR A 70 9.16 11.72 -0.21
N LEU A 71 9.47 12.71 -1.05
CA LEU A 71 9.97 12.44 -2.40
C LEU A 71 11.36 11.77 -2.37
N GLU A 72 12.22 12.15 -1.44
CA GLU A 72 13.59 11.61 -1.34
C GLU A 72 13.60 10.15 -0.92
N ASP A 73 12.66 9.75 -0.05
CA ASP A 73 12.59 8.39 0.47
C ASP A 73 11.84 7.42 -0.48
N VAL A 74 10.98 7.95 -1.37
CA VAL A 74 10.08 7.14 -2.22
C VAL A 74 10.49 7.10 -3.70
N LEU A 75 11.12 8.15 -4.25
CA LEU A 75 11.54 8.24 -5.67
C LEU A 75 13.04 8.00 -5.85
#